data_AF-A0A960RQW1-F1
#
_entry.id   AF-A0A960RQW1-F1
#
_cell.length_a   1.000
_cell.length_b   1.000
_cell.length_c   1.000
_cell.angle_alpha   90.00
_cell.angle_beta   90.00
_cell.angle_gamma   90.00
#
_symmetry.space_group_name_H-M   'P 1'
#
loop_
_entity.id
_entity.type
_entity.pdbx_description
1 polymer ?
#
loop_
_entity_poly.entity_id
_entity_poly.type
_entity_poly.pdbx_seq_one_letter_code
_entity_poly.pdbx_strand_id
1 'polypeptide(L)'
;GAAQMDGAILVVGATDGPMPQTKEHVLLARQVGVPSIVVFLNKMDQIGAGDEELVDLVEMEISEMLEAQGYKDCPIIRGSALKALEGEAEWEAKIDELMKAVDEKIPTPEREVDKPFLMPVEDVFSISGRGTVATGRVEKGIIKINDKIQIVGLRETRESVATGLEMFNKLLDEARAGENVGVLLRGVDKKDIERGMVLAAPGSCTPHTKFQGTVYILKKEEGGRHKPFFTGYRPQFYIRTTDVTGTVTLPEGTEMVMPGDNVELTGELISPVAMEEGMRFAIREGGRTIGAGTVTKILQ
;
A
#
# COMPACT_ATOMS: atom_id res chain seq x y z
N GLY A 1 -4.48 -5.31 -1.80
CA GLY A 1 -3.99 -4.38 -2.83
C GLY A 1 -3.82 -2.95 -2.35
N ALA A 2 -4.40 -2.53 -1.21
CA ALA A 2 -4.38 -1.13 -0.75
C ALA A 2 -3.04 -0.60 -0.23
N ALA A 3 -1.94 -1.33 -0.42
CA ALA A 3 -0.62 -0.94 0.09
C ALA A 3 0.06 0.16 -0.75
N GLN A 4 -0.48 0.51 -1.93
CA GLN A 4 0.08 1.50 -2.86
C GLN A 4 -1.04 2.20 -3.67
N MET A 5 -1.97 2.87 -2.99
CA MET A 5 -3.01 3.67 -3.68
C MET A 5 -2.71 5.16 -3.52
N ASP A 6 -2.41 5.81 -4.64
CA ASP A 6 -2.14 7.24 -4.75
C ASP A 6 -3.41 8.11 -4.63
N GLY A 7 -4.56 7.48 -4.80
CA GLY A 7 -5.89 8.04 -4.61
C GLY A 7 -6.94 6.96 -4.84
N ALA A 8 -8.19 7.23 -4.48
CA ALA A 8 -9.28 6.27 -4.66
C ALA A 8 -10.54 6.94 -5.23
N ILE A 9 -11.29 6.19 -6.03
CA ILE A 9 -12.66 6.53 -6.43
C ILE A 9 -13.60 5.76 -5.51
N LEU A 10 -14.36 6.47 -4.66
CA LEU A 10 -15.39 5.89 -3.82
C LEU A 10 -16.72 5.87 -4.58
N VAL A 11 -17.24 4.68 -4.89
CA VAL A 11 -18.52 4.54 -5.58
C VAL A 11 -19.63 4.28 -4.57
N VAL A 12 -20.65 5.14 -4.55
CA VAL A 12 -21.83 5.02 -3.69
C VAL A 12 -23.08 5.05 -4.56
N GLY A 13 -24.08 4.21 -4.30
CA GLY A 13 -25.35 4.26 -5.02
C GLY A 13 -26.25 5.36 -4.43
N ALA A 14 -26.77 6.25 -5.27
CA ALA A 14 -27.70 7.32 -4.87
C ALA A 14 -28.98 6.77 -4.19
N THR A 15 -29.40 5.56 -4.58
CA THR A 15 -30.56 4.87 -4.00
C THR A 15 -30.31 4.31 -2.60
N ASP A 16 -29.05 3.99 -2.29
CA ASP A 16 -28.68 3.20 -1.11
C ASP A 16 -28.00 4.07 -0.04
N GLY A 17 -27.30 5.13 -0.45
CA GLY A 17 -26.49 5.96 0.41
C GLY A 17 -25.25 5.23 0.98
N PRO A 18 -24.56 5.84 1.95
CA PRO A 18 -23.38 5.24 2.57
C PRO A 18 -23.73 4.03 3.45
N MET A 19 -23.37 2.84 2.98
CA MET A 19 -23.58 1.58 3.70
C MET A 19 -22.47 1.29 4.74
N PRO A 20 -22.65 0.34 5.67
CA PRO A 20 -21.60 -0.06 6.61
C PRO A 20 -20.27 -0.42 5.93
N GLN A 21 -20.32 -1.09 4.78
CA GLN A 21 -19.14 -1.43 3.98
C GLN A 21 -18.46 -0.17 3.41
N THR A 22 -19.24 0.85 3.05
CA THR A 22 -18.70 2.15 2.58
C THR A 22 -17.88 2.81 3.69
N LYS A 23 -18.41 2.84 4.92
CA LYS A 23 -17.71 3.38 6.09
C LYS A 23 -16.41 2.62 6.37
N GLU A 24 -16.45 1.29 6.27
CA GLU A 24 -15.29 0.43 6.44
C GLU A 24 -14.21 0.71 5.38
N HIS A 25 -14.59 0.83 4.10
CA HIS A 25 -13.63 1.15 3.03
C HIS A 25 -12.95 2.50 3.23
N VAL A 26 -13.68 3.53 3.67
CA VAL A 26 -13.09 4.85 3.94
C VAL A 26 -12.14 4.80 5.13
N LEU A 27 -12.50 4.08 6.19
CA LEU A 27 -11.63 3.85 7.35
C LEU A 27 -10.34 3.13 6.93
N LEU A 28 -10.46 2.04 6.17
CA LEU A 28 -9.31 1.28 5.67
C LEU A 28 -8.44 2.14 4.75
N ALA A 29 -9.03 2.93 3.85
CA ALA A 29 -8.32 3.86 2.99
C ALA A 29 -7.50 4.86 3.82
N ARG A 30 -8.05 5.35 4.93
CA ARG A 30 -7.32 6.25 5.83
C ARG A 30 -6.15 5.54 6.52
N GLN A 31 -6.36 4.32 7.00
CA GLN A 31 -5.32 3.54 7.71
C GLN A 31 -4.17 3.11 6.80
N VAL A 32 -4.48 2.70 5.58
CA VAL A 32 -3.49 2.39 4.55
C VAL A 32 -2.95 3.65 3.87
N GLY A 33 -3.40 4.84 4.33
CA GLY A 33 -2.92 6.17 4.00
C GLY A 33 -3.03 6.55 2.54
N VAL A 34 -4.21 6.32 1.96
CA VAL A 34 -4.65 6.94 0.71
C VAL A 34 -4.75 8.45 0.95
N PRO A 35 -4.11 9.29 0.11
CA PRO A 35 -4.04 10.73 0.38
C PRO A 35 -5.30 11.50 -0.05
N SER A 36 -6.03 11.00 -1.04
CA SER A 36 -7.16 11.71 -1.66
C SER A 36 -8.25 10.75 -2.15
N ILE A 37 -9.51 11.18 -2.05
CA ILE A 37 -10.68 10.43 -2.49
C ILE A 37 -11.55 11.35 -3.37
N VAL A 38 -12.00 10.81 -4.50
CA VAL A 38 -13.08 11.38 -5.33
C VAL A 38 -14.28 10.45 -5.25
N VAL A 39 -15.49 10.99 -5.15
CA VAL A 39 -16.72 10.20 -5.01
C VAL A 39 -17.47 10.19 -6.33
N PHE A 40 -17.93 9.01 -6.73
CA PHE A 40 -18.91 8.85 -7.80
C PHE A 40 -20.24 8.38 -7.20
N LEU A 41 -21.24 9.26 -7.20
CA LEU A 41 -22.59 8.97 -6.76
C LEU A 41 -23.36 8.36 -7.95
N ASN A 42 -23.36 7.03 -7.97
CA ASN A 42 -23.82 6.19 -9.08
C ASN A 42 -25.33 5.92 -8.99
N LYS A 43 -25.91 5.33 -10.06
CA LYS A 43 -27.33 4.99 -10.18
C LYS A 43 -28.27 6.19 -10.21
N MET A 44 -27.81 7.35 -10.67
CA MET A 44 -28.67 8.54 -10.80
C MET A 44 -29.83 8.35 -11.79
N ASP A 45 -29.73 7.39 -12.70
CA ASP A 45 -30.81 6.97 -13.61
C ASP A 45 -32.03 6.36 -12.88
N GLN A 46 -31.85 5.95 -11.61
CA GLN A 46 -32.90 5.34 -10.79
C GLN A 46 -33.59 6.35 -9.87
N ILE A 47 -33.12 7.60 -9.84
CA ILE A 47 -33.68 8.67 -9.01
C ILE A 47 -34.86 9.31 -9.73
N GLY A 48 -36.00 9.38 -9.05
CA GLY A 48 -37.23 9.93 -9.61
C GLY A 48 -37.22 11.46 -9.67
N ALA A 49 -38.07 12.02 -10.53
CA ALA A 49 -38.33 13.45 -10.53
C ALA A 49 -38.99 13.87 -9.20
N GLY A 50 -38.29 14.67 -8.40
CA GLY A 50 -38.73 15.12 -7.07
C GLY A 50 -37.91 14.55 -5.90
N ASP A 51 -36.99 13.61 -6.15
CA ASP A 51 -36.12 13.02 -5.12
C ASP A 51 -34.75 13.73 -5.02
N GLU A 52 -34.62 14.92 -5.58
CA GLU A 52 -33.37 15.70 -5.58
C GLU A 52 -32.88 16.01 -4.16
N GLU A 53 -33.80 16.31 -3.24
CA GLU A 53 -33.48 16.55 -1.83
C GLU A 53 -32.88 15.31 -1.13
N LEU A 54 -33.29 14.10 -1.55
CA LEU A 54 -32.74 12.85 -1.01
C LEU A 54 -31.31 12.62 -1.49
N VAL A 55 -31.02 12.97 -2.74
CA VAL A 55 -29.65 12.92 -3.28
C VAL A 55 -28.74 13.89 -2.54
N ASP A 56 -29.21 15.12 -2.30
CA ASP A 56 -28.47 16.12 -1.53
C ASP A 56 -28.17 15.64 -0.10
N LEU A 57 -29.15 14.99 0.55
CA LEU A 57 -28.95 14.38 1.87
C LEU A 57 -27.88 13.27 1.84
N VAL A 58 -27.91 12.41 0.82
CA VAL A 58 -26.90 11.36 0.65
C VAL A 58 -25.51 11.96 0.46
N GLU A 59 -25.37 13.05 -0.30
CA GLU A 59 -24.09 13.75 -0.46
C GLU A 59 -23.58 14.35 0.86
N MET A 60 -24.48 14.91 1.67
CA MET A 60 -24.14 15.40 3.01
C MET A 60 -23.64 14.25 3.89
N GLU A 61 -24.35 13.13 3.95
CA GLU A 61 -23.93 11.97 4.75
C GLU A 61 -22.56 11.40 4.30
N ILE A 62 -22.31 11.35 2.99
CA ILE A 62 -21.02 10.94 2.44
C ILE A 62 -19.91 11.92 2.85
N SER A 63 -20.19 13.22 2.76
CA SER A 63 -19.24 14.28 3.12
C SER A 63 -18.87 14.21 4.60
N GLU A 64 -19.86 14.10 5.49
CA GLU A 64 -19.64 13.95 6.93
C GLU A 64 -18.83 12.68 7.26
N MET A 65 -19.13 11.56 6.60
CA MET A 65 -18.39 10.30 6.76
C MET A 65 -16.92 10.45 6.34
N LEU A 66 -16.66 11.11 5.22
CA LEU A 66 -15.30 11.35 4.72
C LEU A 66 -14.53 12.31 5.63
N GLU A 67 -15.17 13.39 6.06
CA GLU A 67 -14.59 14.38 6.98
C GLU A 67 -14.23 13.77 8.33
N ALA A 68 -15.08 12.87 8.86
CA ALA A 68 -14.79 12.13 10.09
C ALA A 68 -13.51 11.28 10.00
N GLN A 69 -13.10 10.89 8.79
CA GLN A 69 -11.84 10.17 8.53
C GLN A 69 -10.70 11.08 8.05
N GLY A 70 -10.92 12.40 8.04
CA GLY A 70 -9.92 13.40 7.70
C GLY A 70 -9.79 13.71 6.20
N TYR A 71 -10.73 13.25 5.37
CA TYR A 71 -10.82 13.62 3.97
C TYR A 71 -11.72 14.85 3.81
N LYS A 72 -11.16 15.96 3.33
CA LYS A 72 -11.88 17.24 3.21
C LYS A 72 -12.02 17.65 1.75
N ASP A 73 -13.13 18.32 1.46
CA ASP A 73 -13.44 18.90 0.16
C ASP A 73 -13.36 17.85 -0.98
N CYS A 74 -13.86 16.64 -0.72
CA CYS A 74 -13.90 15.56 -1.72
C CYS A 74 -14.92 15.89 -2.81
N PRO A 75 -14.53 15.95 -4.11
CA PRO A 75 -15.49 16.12 -5.19
C PRO A 75 -16.47 14.95 -5.23
N ILE A 76 -17.76 15.25 -5.40
CA ILE A 76 -18.82 14.26 -5.60
C ILE A 76 -19.43 14.48 -6.98
N ILE A 77 -19.32 13.48 -7.84
CA ILE A 77 -19.86 13.52 -9.20
C ILE A 77 -21.08 12.61 -9.29
N ARG A 78 -22.24 13.20 -9.60
CA ARG A 78 -23.51 12.50 -9.83
C ARG A 78 -23.54 11.89 -11.23
N GLY A 79 -23.75 10.59 -11.33
CA GLY A 79 -23.78 9.91 -12.63
C GLY A 79 -24.47 8.55 -12.64
N SER A 80 -24.55 7.96 -13.82
CA SER A 80 -24.99 6.58 -14.03
C SER A 80 -23.94 5.85 -14.87
N ALA A 81 -23.18 4.96 -14.23
CA ALA A 81 -22.21 4.14 -14.93
C ALA A 81 -22.88 3.17 -15.92
N LEU A 82 -24.11 2.72 -15.63
CA LEU A 82 -24.86 1.83 -16.51
C LEU A 82 -25.23 2.57 -17.81
N LYS A 83 -25.83 3.75 -17.69
CA LYS A 83 -26.24 4.54 -18.85
C LYS A 83 -25.08 5.07 -19.67
N ALA A 84 -23.98 5.43 -19.01
CA ALA A 84 -22.73 5.74 -19.69
C ALA A 84 -22.22 4.55 -20.51
N LEU A 85 -22.26 3.33 -19.94
CA LEU A 85 -21.84 2.11 -20.65
C LEU A 85 -22.77 1.75 -21.82
N GLU A 86 -24.05 2.12 -21.74
CA GLU A 86 -25.03 1.97 -22.83
C GLU A 86 -24.85 2.99 -23.97
N GLY A 87 -23.94 3.97 -23.80
CA GLY A 87 -23.62 4.98 -24.81
C GLY A 87 -24.53 6.21 -24.77
N GLU A 88 -25.18 6.47 -23.65
CA GLU A 88 -25.97 7.70 -23.47
C GLU A 88 -25.04 8.88 -23.16
N ALA A 89 -24.91 9.79 -24.13
CA ALA A 89 -23.91 10.86 -24.12
C ALA A 89 -23.94 11.77 -22.86
N GLU A 90 -25.11 11.99 -22.27
CA GLU A 90 -25.23 12.79 -21.04
C GLU A 90 -24.55 12.13 -19.84
N TRP A 91 -24.56 10.79 -19.79
CA TRP A 91 -23.95 10.01 -18.72
C TRP A 91 -22.49 9.71 -19.00
N GLU A 92 -22.10 9.55 -20.27
CA GLU A 92 -20.68 9.52 -20.68
C GLU A 92 -19.96 10.79 -20.23
N ALA A 93 -20.59 11.97 -20.43
CA ALA A 93 -20.03 13.24 -19.97
C ALA A 93 -19.80 13.30 -18.45
N LYS A 94 -20.57 12.55 -17.64
CA LYS A 94 -20.35 12.43 -16.19
C LYS A 94 -19.15 11.57 -15.83
N ILE A 95 -18.78 10.62 -16.68
CA ILE A 95 -17.53 9.86 -16.53
C ILE A 95 -16.34 10.76 -16.87
N ASP A 96 -16.44 11.58 -17.91
CA ASP A 96 -15.40 12.58 -18.23
C ASP A 96 -15.23 13.60 -17.09
N GLU A 97 -16.34 14.06 -16.50
CA GLU A 97 -16.34 14.95 -15.33
C GLU A 97 -15.67 14.27 -14.11
N LEU A 98 -15.98 12.99 -13.85
CA LEU A 98 -15.32 12.19 -12.82
C LEU A 98 -13.81 12.10 -13.04
N MET A 99 -13.37 11.80 -14.26
CA MET A 99 -11.95 11.68 -14.57
C MET A 99 -11.23 13.03 -14.47
N LYS A 100 -11.90 14.13 -14.84
CA LYS A 100 -11.37 15.47 -14.62
C LYS A 100 -11.21 15.80 -13.13
N ALA A 101 -12.19 15.44 -12.30
CA ALA A 101 -12.08 15.62 -10.85
C ALA A 101 -10.95 14.77 -10.25
N VAL A 102 -10.72 13.57 -10.77
CA VAL A 102 -9.56 12.73 -10.43
C VAL A 102 -8.25 13.46 -10.77
N ASP A 103 -8.12 13.97 -11.99
CA ASP A 103 -6.91 14.68 -12.45
C ASP A 103 -6.62 15.94 -11.62
N GLU A 104 -7.66 16.67 -11.20
CA GLU A 104 -7.53 17.90 -10.41
C GLU A 104 -7.27 17.64 -8.92
N LYS A 105 -7.89 16.61 -8.33
CA LYS A 105 -7.90 16.39 -6.87
C LYS A 105 -6.91 15.34 -6.40
N ILE A 106 -6.59 14.34 -7.20
CA ILE A 106 -5.61 13.31 -6.84
C ILE A 106 -4.24 13.83 -7.28
N PRO A 107 -3.36 14.21 -6.33
CA PRO A 107 -2.05 14.73 -6.71
C PRO A 107 -1.33 13.65 -7.51
N THR A 108 -0.74 14.06 -8.63
CA THR A 108 0.20 13.17 -9.31
C THR A 108 1.28 12.80 -8.29
N PRO A 109 1.50 11.51 -8.00
CA PRO A 109 2.48 11.11 -7.02
C PRO A 109 3.83 11.68 -7.43
N GLU A 110 4.46 12.42 -6.52
CA GLU A 110 5.86 12.74 -6.70
C GLU A 110 6.62 11.41 -6.66
N ARG A 111 7.05 10.97 -7.85
CA ARG A 111 7.97 9.85 -7.94
C ARG A 111 9.20 10.26 -7.16
N GLU A 112 9.56 9.50 -6.13
CA GLU A 112 10.66 9.82 -5.22
C GLU A 112 12.03 9.59 -5.89
N VAL A 113 12.23 10.11 -7.10
CA VAL A 113 13.41 9.89 -7.96
C VAL A 113 14.68 10.49 -7.38
N ASP A 114 14.56 11.53 -6.55
CA ASP A 114 15.69 12.19 -5.90
C ASP A 114 16.16 11.46 -4.63
N LYS A 115 15.41 10.45 -4.16
CA LYS A 115 15.83 9.61 -3.03
C LYS A 115 16.80 8.52 -3.48
N PRO A 116 17.58 7.94 -2.56
CA PRO A 116 18.41 6.79 -2.89
C PRO A 116 17.59 5.62 -3.41
N PHE A 117 18.12 4.92 -4.43
CA PHE A 117 17.46 3.78 -5.05
C PHE A 117 17.03 2.72 -4.02
N LEU A 118 15.78 2.26 -4.13
CA LEU A 118 15.28 1.09 -3.42
C LEU A 118 14.24 0.38 -4.28
N MET A 119 14.40 -0.93 -4.46
CA MET A 119 13.48 -1.80 -5.19
C MET A 119 13.25 -3.09 -4.39
N PRO A 120 12.03 -3.34 -3.90
CA PRO A 120 11.69 -4.61 -3.26
C PRO A 120 11.76 -5.75 -4.27
N VAL A 121 12.34 -6.87 -3.86
CA VAL A 121 12.41 -8.07 -4.70
C VAL A 121 11.07 -8.81 -4.60
N GLU A 122 10.41 -8.97 -5.74
CA GLU A 122 9.15 -9.71 -5.88
C GLU A 122 9.41 -11.13 -6.39
N ASP A 123 10.24 -11.28 -7.43
CA ASP A 123 10.61 -12.57 -8.02
C ASP A 123 12.06 -12.59 -8.51
N VAL A 124 12.64 -13.80 -8.57
CA VAL A 124 14.04 -14.04 -8.96
C VAL A 124 14.12 -15.12 -10.05
N PHE A 125 14.75 -14.75 -11.16
CA PHE A 125 15.00 -15.61 -12.31
C PHE A 125 16.49 -15.87 -12.48
N SER A 126 16.84 -17.04 -13.04
CA SER A 126 18.19 -17.31 -13.51
C SER A 126 18.12 -17.49 -15.02
N ILE A 127 18.83 -16.63 -15.74
CA ILE A 127 18.90 -16.65 -17.19
C ILE A 127 20.20 -17.32 -17.59
N SER A 128 20.09 -18.47 -18.27
CA SER A 128 21.25 -19.22 -18.76
C SER A 128 22.17 -18.33 -19.60
N GLY A 129 23.45 -18.28 -19.24
CA GLY A 129 24.47 -17.47 -19.92
C GLY A 129 24.43 -15.96 -19.65
N ARG A 130 23.44 -15.42 -18.91
CA ARG A 130 23.39 -14.00 -18.52
C ARG A 130 23.58 -13.78 -17.02
N GLY A 131 22.98 -14.63 -16.18
CA GLY A 131 23.06 -14.51 -14.71
C GLY A 131 21.69 -14.39 -14.04
N THR A 132 21.68 -13.89 -12.81
CA THR A 132 20.48 -13.78 -11.98
C THR A 132 19.79 -12.44 -12.19
N VAL A 133 18.48 -12.48 -12.42
CA VAL A 133 17.62 -11.29 -12.57
C VAL A 133 16.66 -11.22 -11.39
N ALA A 134 16.66 -10.11 -10.68
CA ALA A 134 15.66 -9.78 -9.67
C ALA A 134 14.64 -8.82 -10.27
N THR A 135 13.36 -9.09 -10.02
CA THR A 135 12.25 -8.28 -10.54
C THR A 135 11.48 -7.61 -9.40
N GLY A 136 10.96 -6.42 -9.67
CA GLY A 136 10.09 -5.69 -8.76
C GLY A 136 9.79 -4.30 -9.28
N ARG A 137 8.96 -3.57 -8.52
CA ARG A 137 8.71 -2.15 -8.73
C ARG A 137 9.77 -1.31 -8.02
N VAL A 138 10.37 -0.35 -8.70
CA VAL A 138 11.24 0.64 -8.04
C VAL A 138 10.38 1.48 -7.08
N GLU A 139 10.65 1.38 -5.79
CA GLU A 139 9.90 2.09 -4.73
C GLU A 139 10.32 3.56 -4.69
N LYS A 140 11.63 3.82 -4.76
CA LYS A 140 12.22 5.16 -4.76
C LYS A 140 13.55 5.20 -5.51
N GLY A 141 13.95 6.40 -5.92
CA GLY A 141 15.19 6.70 -6.61
C GLY A 141 15.22 6.28 -8.08
N ILE A 142 16.45 6.26 -8.61
CA ILE A 142 16.78 5.85 -9.97
C ILE A 142 17.94 4.85 -9.89
N ILE A 143 17.88 3.79 -10.69
CA ILE A 143 19.01 2.90 -10.95
C ILE A 143 19.42 2.96 -12.40
N LYS A 144 20.73 2.97 -12.65
CA LYS A 144 21.34 2.93 -13.99
C LYS A 144 22.16 1.67 -14.17
N ILE A 145 22.39 1.31 -15.43
CA ILE A 145 23.35 0.24 -15.74
C ILE A 145 24.72 0.62 -15.19
N ASN A 146 25.38 -0.35 -14.56
CA ASN A 146 26.65 -0.30 -13.83
C ASN A 146 26.62 0.35 -12.45
N ASP A 147 25.46 0.74 -11.93
CA ASP A 147 25.35 1.19 -10.54
C ASP A 147 25.68 0.06 -9.57
N LYS A 148 26.43 0.40 -8.52
CA LYS A 148 26.65 -0.48 -7.36
C LYS A 148 25.38 -0.50 -6.52
N ILE A 149 25.03 -1.67 -6.01
CA ILE A 149 23.85 -1.88 -5.17
C ILE A 149 24.16 -2.84 -4.03
N GLN A 150 23.33 -2.79 -3.00
CA GLN A 150 23.30 -3.75 -1.91
C GLN A 150 22.00 -4.57 -1.97
N ILE A 151 22.12 -5.87 -1.72
CA ILE A 151 21.02 -6.79 -1.49
C ILE A 151 20.84 -6.89 0.03
N VAL A 152 19.73 -6.36 0.53
CA VAL A 152 19.50 -6.16 1.97
C VAL A 152 18.28 -6.94 2.43
N GLY A 153 18.38 -7.56 3.62
CA GLY A 153 17.28 -8.28 4.28
C GLY A 153 17.45 -9.80 4.24
N LEU A 154 16.79 -10.46 5.19
CA LEU A 154 16.73 -11.90 5.48
C LEU A 154 18.08 -12.57 5.82
N ARG A 155 19.19 -12.06 5.30
CA ARG A 155 20.55 -12.60 5.41
C ARG A 155 21.56 -11.45 5.49
N GLU A 156 22.85 -11.80 5.51
CA GLU A 156 23.94 -10.82 5.47
C GLU A 156 23.86 -9.97 4.19
N THR A 157 24.07 -8.67 4.33
CA THR A 157 24.02 -7.73 3.21
C THR A 157 25.16 -8.00 2.24
N ARG A 158 24.83 -8.07 0.94
CA ARG A 158 25.80 -8.35 -0.12
C ARG A 158 25.83 -7.24 -1.14
N GLU A 159 27.03 -6.89 -1.60
CA GLU A 159 27.20 -5.95 -2.71
C GLU A 159 27.10 -6.63 -4.08
N SER A 160 26.54 -5.93 -5.05
CA SER A 160 26.50 -6.32 -6.45
C SER A 160 26.51 -5.09 -7.37
N VAL A 161 26.40 -5.33 -8.67
CA VAL A 161 26.32 -4.30 -9.72
C VAL A 161 25.15 -4.64 -10.63
N ALA A 162 24.31 -3.65 -10.93
CA ALA A 162 23.25 -3.77 -11.92
C ALA A 162 23.84 -3.74 -13.33
N THR A 163 23.96 -4.89 -13.97
CA THR A 163 24.62 -5.03 -15.28
C THR A 163 23.68 -4.94 -16.47
N GLY A 164 22.37 -4.91 -16.21
CA GLY A 164 21.34 -4.73 -17.22
C GLY A 164 20.02 -4.42 -16.54
N LEU A 165 19.20 -3.63 -17.22
CA LEU A 165 17.85 -3.27 -16.81
C LEU A 165 16.91 -3.62 -17.96
N GLU A 166 15.80 -4.29 -17.66
CA GLU A 166 14.85 -4.75 -18.67
C GLU A 166 13.40 -4.55 -18.19
N MET A 167 12.54 -4.04 -19.06
CA MET A 167 11.10 -3.94 -18.85
C MET A 167 10.37 -4.46 -20.10
N PHE A 168 9.57 -5.51 -19.95
CA PHE A 168 8.78 -6.11 -21.05
C PHE A 168 9.57 -6.35 -22.35
N ASN A 169 10.70 -7.07 -22.28
CA ASN A 169 11.61 -7.35 -23.40
C ASN A 169 12.29 -6.11 -24.01
N LYS A 170 12.25 -4.95 -23.34
CA LYS A 170 12.99 -3.76 -23.74
C LYS A 170 14.13 -3.51 -22.77
N LEU A 171 15.33 -3.32 -23.31
CA LEU A 171 16.49 -2.88 -22.55
C LEU A 171 16.33 -1.41 -22.18
N LEU A 172 16.72 -1.07 -20.95
CA LEU A 172 16.65 0.28 -20.40
C LEU A 172 18.06 0.73 -19.99
N ASP A 173 18.37 2.01 -20.19
CA ASP A 173 19.60 2.61 -19.66
C ASP A 173 19.48 2.95 -18.17
N GLU A 174 18.25 3.27 -17.73
CA GLU A 174 17.89 3.56 -16.35
C GLU A 174 16.45 3.14 -16.06
N ALA A 175 16.14 2.91 -14.78
CA ALA A 175 14.79 2.67 -14.28
C ALA A 175 14.51 3.58 -13.09
N ARG A 176 13.28 4.09 -13.01
CA ARG A 176 12.87 5.15 -12.06
C ARG A 176 11.75 4.69 -11.15
N ALA A 177 11.60 5.34 -10.00
CA ALA A 177 10.50 5.11 -9.06
C ALA A 177 9.14 5.00 -9.78
N GLY A 178 8.38 3.95 -9.44
CA GLY A 178 7.10 3.58 -10.05
C GLY A 178 7.18 2.56 -11.20
N GLU A 179 8.37 2.31 -11.76
CA GLU A 179 8.55 1.39 -12.88
C GLU A 179 8.75 -0.06 -12.41
N ASN A 180 8.15 -1.02 -13.12
CA ASN A 180 8.42 -2.45 -12.93
C ASN A 180 9.60 -2.87 -13.80
N VAL A 181 10.70 -3.33 -13.19
CA VAL A 181 11.95 -3.61 -13.89
C VAL A 181 12.54 -4.95 -13.45
N GLY A 182 13.21 -5.63 -14.38
CA GLY A 182 14.14 -6.71 -14.10
C GLY A 182 15.57 -6.18 -14.06
N VAL A 183 16.27 -6.42 -12.97
CA VAL A 183 17.66 -6.00 -12.74
C VAL A 183 18.58 -7.22 -12.82
N LEU A 184 19.50 -7.24 -13.79
CA LEU A 184 20.51 -8.28 -13.94
C LEU A 184 21.69 -8.04 -12.99
N LEU A 185 21.94 -8.97 -12.08
CA LEU A 185 22.88 -8.83 -10.98
C LEU A 185 24.21 -9.52 -11.28
N ARG A 186 25.32 -8.78 -11.12
CA ARG A 186 26.66 -9.35 -11.28
C ARG A 186 27.03 -10.25 -10.10
N GLY A 187 27.41 -11.49 -10.41
CA GLY A 187 28.04 -12.40 -9.45
C GLY A 187 27.12 -12.86 -8.31
N VAL A 188 25.80 -12.77 -8.50
CA VAL A 188 24.80 -13.22 -7.54
C VAL A 188 24.15 -14.48 -8.08
N ASP A 189 24.11 -15.55 -7.29
CA ASP A 189 23.36 -16.76 -7.63
C ASP A 189 21.90 -16.62 -7.19
N LYS A 190 20.98 -17.33 -7.88
CA LYS A 190 19.55 -17.35 -7.51
C LYS A 190 19.31 -17.77 -6.05
N LYS A 191 20.19 -18.58 -5.45
CA LYS A 191 20.08 -19.00 -4.04
C LYS A 191 20.42 -17.89 -3.04
N ASP A 192 21.13 -16.85 -3.48
CA ASP A 192 21.67 -15.78 -2.62
C ASP A 192 20.73 -14.57 -2.55
N ILE A 193 19.63 -14.60 -3.30
CA ILE A 193 18.63 -13.55 -3.35
C ILE A 193 17.23 -14.17 -3.40
N GLU A 194 16.31 -13.66 -2.61
CA GLU A 194 14.94 -14.16 -2.54
C GLU A 194 13.92 -13.05 -2.31
N ARG A 195 12.65 -13.36 -2.54
CA ARG A 195 11.53 -12.47 -2.25
C ARG A 195 11.54 -12.06 -0.77
N GLY A 196 11.35 -10.77 -0.53
CA GLY A 196 11.45 -10.18 0.81
C GLY A 196 12.75 -9.43 1.09
N MET A 197 13.77 -9.64 0.26
CA MET A 197 14.94 -8.76 0.20
C MET A 197 14.63 -7.51 -0.61
N VAL A 198 15.51 -6.51 -0.52
CA VAL A 198 15.46 -5.30 -1.36
C VAL A 198 16.80 -5.12 -2.06
N LEU A 199 16.77 -4.55 -3.27
CA LEU A 199 17.94 -3.93 -3.89
C LEU A 199 17.96 -2.47 -3.45
N ALA A 200 19.06 -1.99 -2.89
CA ALA A 200 19.19 -0.61 -2.42
C ALA A 200 20.49 0.03 -2.89
N ALA A 201 20.49 1.36 -2.98
CA ALA A 201 21.74 2.10 -3.10
C ALA A 201 22.65 1.79 -1.88
N PRO A 202 23.98 1.71 -2.06
CA PRO A 202 24.87 1.33 -0.98
C PRO A 202 24.73 2.23 0.25
N GLY A 203 24.50 1.63 1.42
CA GLY A 203 24.36 2.32 2.69
C GLY A 203 23.07 3.11 2.88
N SER A 204 22.13 3.10 1.91
CA SER A 204 20.90 3.87 2.01
C SER A 204 19.78 3.16 2.77
N CYS A 205 19.88 1.84 2.96
CA CYS A 205 18.90 1.04 3.69
C CYS A 205 19.63 -0.06 4.46
N THR A 206 19.27 -0.21 5.74
CA THR A 206 19.89 -1.17 6.64
C THR A 206 18.90 -2.23 7.11
N PRO A 207 19.37 -3.47 7.37
CA PRO A 207 18.53 -4.52 7.91
C PRO A 207 18.33 -4.36 9.42
N HIS A 208 17.09 -4.55 9.89
CA HIS A 208 16.71 -4.42 11.29
C HIS A 208 15.87 -5.61 11.75
N THR A 209 15.95 -5.93 13.04
CA THR A 209 15.17 -6.99 13.68
C THR A 209 14.22 -6.46 14.74
N LYS A 210 14.46 -5.25 15.27
CA LYS A 210 13.66 -4.70 16.37
C LYS A 210 13.24 -3.27 16.09
N PHE A 211 11.95 -3.02 16.28
CA PHE A 211 11.34 -1.72 16.00
C PHE A 211 10.17 -1.44 16.94
N GLN A 212 9.83 -0.16 17.09
CA GLN A 212 8.56 0.29 17.64
C GLN A 212 7.64 0.69 16.48
N GLY A 213 6.35 0.43 16.65
CA GLY A 213 5.35 0.86 15.69
C GLY A 213 4.00 1.10 16.34
N THR A 214 3.23 1.99 15.74
CA THR A 214 1.81 2.18 16.06
C THR A 214 1.00 1.28 15.14
N VAL A 215 0.08 0.51 15.72
CA VAL A 215 -0.74 -0.46 14.99
C VAL A 215 -2.22 -0.30 15.31
N TYR A 216 -3.05 -0.45 14.28
CA TYR A 216 -4.48 -0.69 14.40
C TYR A 216 -4.75 -2.19 14.25
N ILE A 217 -5.52 -2.77 15.17
CA ILE A 217 -5.93 -4.17 15.10
C ILE A 217 -7.34 -4.22 14.53
N LEU A 218 -7.52 -4.99 13.45
CA LEU A 218 -8.81 -5.11 12.79
C LEU A 218 -9.85 -5.76 13.71
N LYS A 219 -11.06 -5.22 13.68
CA LYS A 219 -12.25 -5.78 14.33
C LYS A 219 -12.65 -7.09 13.68
N LYS A 220 -13.51 -7.84 14.36
CA LYS A 220 -14.11 -9.06 13.82
C LYS A 220 -14.87 -8.79 12.52
N GLU A 221 -15.59 -7.68 12.46
CA GLU A 221 -16.40 -7.28 11.32
C GLU A 221 -15.52 -6.94 10.11
N GLU A 222 -14.31 -6.44 10.35
CA GLU A 222 -13.28 -6.12 9.34
C GLU A 222 -12.45 -7.35 8.92
N GLY A 223 -12.88 -8.56 9.29
CA GLY A 223 -12.18 -9.81 9.01
C GLY A 223 -10.96 -10.08 9.89
N GLY A 224 -10.79 -9.31 10.97
CA GLY A 224 -9.70 -9.42 11.93
C GLY A 224 -9.91 -10.50 12.98
N ARG A 225 -9.34 -10.27 14.17
CA ARG A 225 -9.40 -11.25 15.27
C ARG A 225 -10.74 -11.21 15.99
N HIS A 226 -11.12 -12.37 16.55
CA HIS A 226 -12.27 -12.48 17.45
C HIS A 226 -11.89 -12.37 18.94
N LYS A 227 -10.61 -12.60 19.26
CA LYS A 227 -10.11 -12.66 20.63
C LYS A 227 -8.93 -11.69 20.79
N PRO A 228 -8.73 -11.13 21.99
CA PRO A 228 -7.56 -10.30 22.26
C PRO A 228 -6.25 -11.08 22.09
N PHE A 229 -5.14 -10.35 22.13
CA PHE A 229 -3.80 -10.92 22.29
C PHE A 229 -3.03 -10.19 23.39
N PHE A 230 -1.95 -10.82 23.83
CA PHE A 230 -1.10 -10.40 24.96
C PHE A 230 0.35 -10.27 24.50
N THR A 231 1.21 -9.70 25.33
CA THR A 231 2.67 -9.78 25.14
C THR A 231 3.12 -11.23 24.94
N GLY A 232 4.05 -11.45 24.00
CA GLY A 232 4.51 -12.78 23.59
C GLY A 232 3.70 -13.38 22.43
N TYR A 233 2.69 -12.67 21.93
CA TYR A 233 1.99 -13.01 20.71
C TYR A 233 2.96 -13.04 19.51
N ARG A 234 2.84 -14.06 18.64
CA ARG A 234 3.79 -14.30 17.53
C ARG A 234 3.12 -14.31 16.14
N PRO A 235 2.71 -13.16 15.61
CA PRO A 235 2.15 -13.06 14.26
C PRO A 235 3.23 -13.07 13.18
N GLN A 236 2.78 -13.02 11.92
CA GLN A 236 3.60 -12.66 10.77
C GLN A 236 3.49 -11.15 10.50
N PHE A 237 4.62 -10.49 10.31
CA PHE A 237 4.70 -9.11 9.86
C PHE A 237 4.93 -9.12 8.35
N TYR A 238 3.95 -8.65 7.59
CA TYR A 238 4.08 -8.48 6.16
C TYR A 238 4.77 -7.16 5.87
N ILE A 239 6.01 -7.27 5.40
CA ILE A 239 6.90 -6.15 5.12
C ILE A 239 7.23 -6.19 3.63
N ARG A 240 6.75 -5.18 2.91
CA ARG A 240 6.83 -5.04 1.45
C ARG A 240 6.29 -6.27 0.70
N THR A 241 7.13 -7.28 0.48
CA THR A 241 6.82 -8.45 -0.34
C THR A 241 6.78 -9.75 0.44
N THR A 242 7.17 -9.79 1.72
CA THR A 242 7.30 -11.04 2.48
C THR A 242 6.68 -10.99 3.87
N ASP A 243 6.30 -12.17 4.36
CA ASP A 243 5.85 -12.41 5.73
C ASP A 243 7.05 -12.83 6.60
N VAL A 244 7.34 -12.07 7.66
CA VAL A 244 8.38 -12.42 8.64
C VAL A 244 7.74 -12.59 10.02
N THR A 245 7.88 -13.77 10.60
CA THR A 245 7.40 -14.02 11.96
C THR A 245 8.13 -13.12 12.96
N GLY A 246 7.41 -12.56 13.92
CA GLY A 246 8.02 -11.81 15.01
C GLY A 246 7.26 -12.02 16.31
N THR A 247 7.82 -11.51 17.39
CA THR A 247 7.18 -11.49 18.72
C THR A 247 6.77 -10.05 19.03
N VAL A 248 5.58 -9.90 19.62
CA VAL A 248 5.04 -8.61 20.05
C VAL A 248 5.27 -8.41 21.54
N THR A 249 5.74 -7.22 21.92
CA THR A 249 5.78 -6.75 23.30
C THR A 249 4.91 -5.50 23.43
N LEU A 250 3.94 -5.56 24.34
CA LEU A 250 3.06 -4.44 24.67
C LEU A 250 3.76 -3.47 25.63
N PRO A 251 3.37 -2.17 25.64
CA PRO A 251 3.92 -1.18 26.54
C PRO A 251 3.53 -1.46 27.99
N GLU A 252 4.32 -0.95 28.92
CA GLU A 252 4.07 -1.10 30.35
C GLU A 252 2.67 -0.58 30.71
N GLY A 253 1.93 -1.35 31.52
CA GLY A 253 0.54 -1.05 31.87
C GLY A 253 -0.51 -1.52 30.86
N THR A 254 -0.12 -2.03 29.68
CA THR A 254 -1.06 -2.63 28.71
C THR A 254 -1.03 -4.15 28.82
N GLU A 255 -2.05 -4.73 29.43
CA GLU A 255 -2.13 -6.19 29.64
C GLU A 255 -2.54 -6.93 28.36
N MET A 256 -3.49 -6.40 27.60
CA MET A 256 -4.04 -7.04 26.40
C MET A 256 -4.47 -6.00 25.37
N VAL A 257 -4.56 -6.42 24.11
CA VAL A 257 -5.04 -5.60 22.99
C VAL A 257 -6.30 -6.24 22.42
N MET A 258 -7.37 -5.48 22.33
CA MET A 258 -8.65 -5.90 21.79
C MET A 258 -8.72 -5.65 20.27
N PRO A 259 -9.50 -6.46 19.53
CA PRO A 259 -9.86 -6.12 18.15
C PRO A 259 -10.52 -4.74 18.07
N GLY A 260 -10.02 -3.86 17.21
CA GLY A 260 -10.44 -2.46 17.08
C GLY A 260 -9.56 -1.44 17.80
N ASP A 261 -8.57 -1.88 18.59
CA ASP A 261 -7.67 -0.97 19.31
C ASP A 261 -6.59 -0.38 18.40
N ASN A 262 -6.18 0.84 18.73
CA ASN A 262 -4.92 1.43 18.30
C ASN A 262 -3.92 1.34 19.45
N VAL A 263 -2.76 0.76 19.20
CA VAL A 263 -1.76 0.53 20.25
C VAL A 263 -0.35 0.73 19.71
N GLU A 264 0.54 1.24 20.54
CA GLU A 264 1.97 1.18 20.26
C GLU A 264 2.50 -0.18 20.70
N LEU A 265 3.35 -0.82 19.90
CA LEU A 265 4.00 -2.07 20.27
C LEU A 265 5.46 -2.09 19.84
N THR A 266 6.22 -2.98 20.47
CA THR A 266 7.56 -3.36 20.00
C THR A 266 7.47 -4.69 19.27
N GLY A 267 7.96 -4.73 18.03
CA GLY A 267 8.09 -5.94 17.24
C GLY A 267 9.54 -6.44 17.23
N GLU A 268 9.74 -7.74 17.43
CA GLU A 268 11.04 -8.41 17.32
C GLU A 268 10.95 -9.56 16.31
N LEU A 269 11.56 -9.37 15.15
CA LEU A 269 11.49 -10.28 14.00
C LEU A 269 12.52 -11.40 14.11
N ILE A 270 12.17 -12.60 13.63
CA ILE A 270 13.09 -13.76 13.62
C ILE A 270 14.22 -13.63 12.60
N SER A 271 14.09 -12.70 11.65
CA SER A 271 15.06 -12.47 10.60
C SER A 271 15.17 -10.97 10.32
N PRO A 272 16.37 -10.47 10.02
CA PRO A 272 16.57 -9.07 9.67
C PRO A 272 15.78 -8.71 8.42
N VAL A 273 15.20 -7.52 8.35
CA VAL A 273 14.52 -7.00 7.16
C VAL A 273 14.92 -5.57 6.91
N ALA A 274 14.99 -5.18 5.64
CA ALA A 274 15.17 -3.79 5.27
C ALA A 274 13.99 -2.96 5.79
N MET A 275 14.25 -2.01 6.69
CA MET A 275 13.22 -1.24 7.38
C MET A 275 13.64 0.22 7.53
N GLU A 276 12.67 1.13 7.45
CA GLU A 276 12.87 2.56 7.66
C GLU A 276 11.75 3.09 8.57
N GLU A 277 12.03 4.17 9.30
CA GLU A 277 10.99 4.87 10.06
C GLU A 277 9.95 5.47 9.09
N GLY A 278 8.67 5.39 9.48
CA GLY A 278 7.53 5.74 8.64
C GLY A 278 7.09 4.62 7.68
N MET A 279 7.83 3.51 7.58
CA MET A 279 7.44 2.39 6.73
C MET A 279 6.17 1.71 7.25
N ARG A 280 5.21 1.46 6.35
CA ARG A 280 3.99 0.71 6.66
C ARG A 280 4.22 -0.80 6.63
N PHE A 281 3.52 -1.53 7.48
CA PHE A 281 3.50 -2.99 7.50
C PHE A 281 2.09 -3.50 7.84
N ALA A 282 1.83 -4.77 7.58
CA ALA A 282 0.61 -5.43 8.02
C ALA A 282 0.94 -6.56 9.00
N ILE A 283 0.05 -6.82 9.95
CA ILE A 283 0.11 -7.98 10.84
C ILE A 283 -0.83 -9.04 10.28
N ARG A 284 -0.33 -10.27 10.13
CA ARG A 284 -1.04 -11.38 9.50
C ARG A 284 -1.02 -12.65 10.34
N GLU A 285 -2.09 -13.42 10.20
CA GLU A 285 -2.23 -14.78 10.74
C GLU A 285 -2.76 -15.71 9.65
N GLY A 286 -2.02 -16.79 9.35
CA GLY A 286 -2.45 -17.76 8.35
C GLY A 286 -2.72 -17.12 6.98
N GLY A 287 -1.94 -16.09 6.61
CA GLY A 287 -2.11 -15.33 5.37
C GLY A 287 -3.23 -14.28 5.38
N ARG A 288 -4.00 -14.13 6.46
CA ARG A 288 -5.03 -13.09 6.60
C ARG A 288 -4.49 -11.88 7.34
N THR A 289 -4.79 -10.68 6.86
CA THR A 289 -4.48 -9.43 7.57
C THR A 289 -5.39 -9.29 8.78
N ILE A 290 -4.79 -9.03 9.94
CA ILE A 290 -5.46 -8.83 11.22
C ILE A 290 -5.14 -7.46 11.84
N GLY A 291 -4.21 -6.71 11.25
CA GLY A 291 -3.84 -5.37 11.68
C GLY A 291 -2.96 -4.67 10.67
N ALA A 292 -2.88 -3.36 10.78
CA ALA A 292 -2.05 -2.49 9.96
C ALA A 292 -1.22 -1.58 10.87
N GLY A 293 0.04 -1.34 10.50
CA GLY A 293 0.97 -0.62 11.34
C GLY A 293 1.92 0.28 10.56
N THR A 294 2.52 1.22 11.28
CA THR A 294 3.60 2.06 10.80
C THR A 294 4.78 1.97 11.77
N VAL A 295 5.98 1.76 11.25
CA VAL A 295 7.22 1.78 12.03
C VAL A 295 7.45 3.20 12.51
N THR A 296 7.46 3.42 13.82
CA THR A 296 7.69 4.74 14.42
C THR A 296 9.15 4.94 14.79
N LYS A 297 9.86 3.88 15.15
CA LYS A 297 11.27 3.95 15.56
C LYS A 297 12.01 2.65 15.33
N ILE A 298 13.24 2.73 14.83
CA ILE A 298 14.14 1.57 14.76
C ILE A 298 14.92 1.42 16.07
N LEU A 299 14.98 0.20 16.60
CA LEU A 299 15.66 -0.10 17.86
C LEU A 299 16.93 -0.94 17.66
N GLN A 300 16.92 -1.84 16.67
CA GLN A 300 18.06 -2.71 16.32
C GLN A 300 17.97 -3.15 14.87
#